data_AF-A0A061HZY9-F1
#
_entry.id   AF-A0A061HZY9-F1
#
_cell.length_a   1.000
_cell.length_b   1.000
_cell.length_c   1.000
_cell.angle_alpha   90.00
_cell.angle_beta   90.00
_cell.angle_gamma   90.00
#
_symmetry.space_group_name_H-M   'P 1'
#
loop_
_entity.id
_entity.type
_entity.pdbx_description
1 polymer ?
#
loop_
_entity_poly.entity_id
_entity_poly.type
_entity_poly.pdbx_seq_one_letter_code
_entity_poly.pdbx_strand_id
1 'polypeptide(L)'
;MMLAPVFSEHSALESHTEAHLGRDFFQSHQPYACSSTYMNLREVSSRVQLPPGQYLVVPSTFEPFKDGDFCLRVFSEKKAKALEIGHAVAGAPHEPHPCDMDREDEDFWSLFEEFAGKDSEMSANQLKRALNEVLSTRTGMKFDVFNINTCREMISLLDSDGNGTLGPEELKALWLKICKYLEIYQEMDHNRVGTIDAHEMRTALKKAGFILNNQVQDIIAMRYASSELGIDFDGFMACVIRLENLFKMFRLLDKNQNGIVQLSLAEWLCCVLV
;
A
#
# COMPACT_ATOMS: atom_id res chain seq x y z
N MET A 1 -19.17 7.97 19.98
CA MET A 1 -20.24 6.97 20.19
C MET A 1 -19.74 5.63 19.71
N MET A 2 -19.28 4.74 20.60
CA MET A 2 -18.56 3.51 20.22
C MET A 2 -19.35 2.24 20.55
N LEU A 3 -19.12 1.20 19.75
CA LEU A 3 -19.58 -0.19 19.94
C LEU A 3 -18.38 -1.09 19.71
N ALA A 4 -18.33 -2.21 20.43
CA ALA A 4 -17.30 -3.22 20.23
C ALA A 4 -17.96 -4.60 20.05
N PRO A 5 -18.38 -4.97 18.82
CA PRO A 5 -18.77 -6.34 18.51
C PRO A 5 -17.58 -7.28 18.73
N VAL A 6 -17.90 -8.45 19.25
CA VAL A 6 -16.99 -9.57 19.52
C VAL A 6 -17.38 -10.71 18.58
N PHE A 7 -16.49 -11.06 17.67
CA PHE A 7 -16.65 -12.19 16.75
C PHE A 7 -15.88 -13.39 17.32
N SER A 8 -16.43 -14.59 17.15
CA SER A 8 -15.79 -15.84 17.57
C SER A 8 -15.44 -16.69 16.35
N GLU A 9 -14.29 -17.34 16.35
CA GLU A 9 -14.05 -18.43 15.42
C GLU A 9 -13.08 -19.46 15.99
N HIS A 10 -13.33 -20.74 15.70
CA HIS A 10 -12.54 -21.86 16.21
C HIS A 10 -11.40 -22.31 15.26
N SER A 11 -11.28 -21.75 14.04
CA SER A 11 -10.28 -22.22 13.07
C SER A 11 -9.56 -21.16 12.20
N ALA A 12 -10.14 -20.01 11.83
CA ALA A 12 -9.45 -19.09 10.92
C ALA A 12 -8.59 -18.01 11.60
N LEU A 13 -8.81 -17.69 12.89
CA LEU A 13 -7.95 -16.72 13.59
C LEU A 13 -6.51 -17.24 13.82
N GLU A 14 -6.28 -18.56 13.79
CA GLU A 14 -4.94 -19.14 13.96
C GLU A 14 -4.00 -18.81 12.79
N SER A 15 -4.52 -18.62 11.58
CA SER A 15 -3.74 -18.25 10.38
C SER A 15 -3.68 -16.75 10.10
N HIS A 16 -4.44 -15.90 10.82
CA HIS A 16 -4.66 -14.49 10.48
C HIS A 16 -4.12 -13.48 11.51
N THR A 17 -3.29 -13.91 12.46
CA THR A 17 -2.70 -12.99 13.46
C THR A 17 -1.89 -11.84 12.82
N GLU A 18 -1.38 -12.02 11.61
CA GLU A 18 -0.58 -11.01 10.89
C GLU A 18 -1.39 -10.15 9.91
N ALA A 19 -2.57 -10.59 9.46
CA ALA A 19 -3.29 -9.96 8.35
C ALA A 19 -4.67 -9.44 8.76
N HIS A 20 -4.96 -8.19 8.41
CA HIS A 20 -6.28 -7.58 8.62
C HIS A 20 -7.37 -8.41 7.91
N LEU A 21 -8.49 -8.63 8.60
CA LEU A 21 -9.63 -9.35 8.04
C LEU A 21 -10.41 -8.45 7.06
N GLY A 22 -10.83 -9.03 5.94
CA GLY A 22 -11.54 -8.33 4.86
C GLY A 22 -13.05 -8.28 5.07
N ARG A 23 -13.75 -7.59 4.15
CA ARG A 23 -15.22 -7.44 4.16
C ARG A 23 -15.95 -8.79 4.21
N ASP A 24 -15.50 -9.76 3.42
CA ASP A 24 -16.15 -11.06 3.27
C ASP A 24 -16.23 -11.84 4.59
N PHE A 25 -15.22 -11.66 5.45
CA PHE A 25 -15.23 -12.26 6.80
C PHE A 25 -16.42 -11.76 7.62
N PHE A 26 -16.62 -10.44 7.70
CA PHE A 26 -17.70 -9.85 8.49
C PHE A 26 -19.09 -10.05 7.88
N GLN A 27 -19.17 -10.30 6.57
CA GLN A 27 -20.43 -10.66 5.91
C GLN A 27 -20.82 -12.12 6.13
N SER A 28 -19.83 -13.01 6.26
CA SER A 28 -20.04 -14.45 6.48
C SER A 28 -20.17 -14.85 7.95
N HIS A 29 -19.75 -13.99 8.89
CA HIS A 29 -19.74 -14.29 10.32
C HIS A 29 -20.63 -13.34 11.12
N GLN A 30 -21.51 -13.92 11.95
CA GLN A 30 -22.25 -13.15 12.93
C GLN A 30 -21.42 -12.91 14.20
N PRO A 31 -21.56 -11.74 14.86
CA PRO A 31 -20.88 -11.49 16.12
C PRO A 31 -21.41 -12.43 17.21
N TYR A 32 -20.50 -13.01 17.98
CA TYR A 32 -20.82 -13.88 19.12
C TYR A 32 -21.39 -13.08 20.29
N ALA A 33 -20.85 -11.88 20.51
CA ALA A 33 -21.37 -10.94 21.49
C ALA A 33 -21.23 -9.52 20.96
N CYS A 34 -22.05 -8.60 21.46
CA CYS A 34 -21.98 -7.20 21.10
C CYS A 34 -22.38 -6.35 22.31
N SER A 35 -21.81 -5.15 22.46
CA SER A 35 -22.35 -4.17 23.39
C SER A 35 -23.80 -3.85 23.02
N SER A 36 -24.69 -3.75 24.01
CA SER A 36 -26.15 -3.73 23.81
C SER A 36 -26.66 -2.62 22.89
N THR A 37 -25.92 -1.51 22.74
CA THR A 37 -26.28 -0.39 21.85
C THR A 37 -25.10 0.57 21.69
N TYR A 38 -25.00 1.25 20.55
CA TYR A 38 -24.13 2.41 20.41
C TYR A 38 -24.61 3.52 21.35
N MET A 39 -23.75 3.93 22.28
CA MET A 39 -24.06 5.00 23.23
C MET A 39 -23.08 6.16 23.09
N ASN A 40 -23.59 7.37 23.20
CA ASN A 40 -22.76 8.58 23.21
C ASN A 40 -22.23 8.86 24.61
N LEU A 41 -21.40 7.93 25.12
CA LEU A 41 -20.70 8.04 26.39
C LEU A 41 -19.18 7.97 26.13
N ARG A 42 -18.41 8.52 27.08
CA ARG A 42 -16.94 8.45 27.05
C ARG A 42 -16.41 7.03 27.07
N GLU A 43 -17.11 6.13 27.77
CA GLU A 43 -16.75 4.72 27.89
C GLU A 43 -18.00 3.85 27.67
N VAL A 44 -17.82 2.77 26.91
CA VAL A 44 -18.82 1.72 26.74
C VAL A 44 -18.17 0.41 27.18
N SER A 45 -18.71 -0.20 28.23
CA SER A 45 -18.21 -1.46 28.80
C SER A 45 -19.26 -2.54 28.69
N SER A 46 -18.85 -3.78 28.40
CA SER A 46 -19.72 -4.96 28.43
C SER A 46 -19.03 -6.09 29.18
N ARG A 47 -19.82 -6.90 29.87
CA ARG A 47 -19.37 -8.15 30.49
C ARG A 47 -19.98 -9.31 29.73
N VAL A 48 -19.13 -10.20 29.24
CA VAL A 48 -19.52 -11.36 28.44
C VAL A 48 -18.89 -12.62 29.02
N GLN A 49 -19.60 -13.74 28.92
CA GLN A 49 -19.06 -15.06 29.23
C GLN A 49 -18.90 -15.82 27.93
N LEU A 50 -17.67 -16.20 27.61
CA LEU A 50 -17.30 -16.81 26.34
C LEU A 50 -16.72 -18.21 26.61
N PRO A 51 -17.04 -19.22 25.79
CA PRO A 51 -16.32 -20.50 25.79
C PRO A 51 -14.81 -20.28 25.56
N PRO A 52 -13.93 -21.20 25.98
CA PRO A 52 -12.52 -21.13 25.62
C PRO A 52 -12.33 -21.12 24.10
N GLY A 53 -11.64 -20.10 23.58
CA GLY A 53 -11.46 -19.90 22.14
C GLY A 53 -10.75 -18.59 21.81
N GLN A 54 -10.62 -18.29 20.52
CA GLN A 54 -10.09 -17.03 20.01
C GLN A 54 -11.22 -16.11 19.56
N TYR A 55 -11.08 -14.83 19.86
CA TYR A 55 -12.12 -13.83 19.61
C TYR A 55 -11.49 -12.57 19.03
N LEU A 56 -12.21 -11.95 18.10
CA LEU A 56 -11.89 -10.65 17.55
C LEU A 56 -12.81 -9.60 18.15
N VAL A 57 -12.24 -8.52 18.66
CA VAL A 57 -12.98 -7.34 19.11
C VAL A 57 -12.77 -6.23 18.10
N VAL A 58 -13.85 -5.69 17.52
CA VAL A 58 -13.78 -4.59 16.54
C VAL A 58 -14.37 -3.32 17.16
N PRO A 59 -13.58 -2.39 17.70
CA PRO A 59 -14.10 -1.11 18.17
C PRO A 59 -14.44 -0.20 16.97
N SER A 60 -15.63 0.39 16.96
CA SER A 60 -16.06 1.30 15.89
C SER A 60 -17.00 2.39 16.39
N THR A 61 -17.13 3.47 15.61
CA THR A 61 -18.23 4.44 15.75
C THR A 61 -19.48 4.01 15.00
N PHE A 62 -20.63 4.61 15.32
CA PHE A 62 -21.89 4.28 14.63
C PHE A 62 -21.89 4.73 13.18
N GLU A 63 -21.54 6.00 12.97
CA GLU A 63 -21.36 6.55 11.62
C GLU A 63 -19.92 6.30 11.16
N PRO A 64 -19.72 5.98 9.87
CA PRO A 64 -18.39 5.94 9.29
C PRO A 64 -17.76 7.34 9.24
N PHE A 65 -16.45 7.41 9.00
CA PHE A 65 -15.69 8.67 8.84
C PHE A 65 -15.77 9.61 10.04
N LYS A 66 -15.75 9.04 11.25
CA LYS A 66 -15.62 9.81 12.49
C LYS A 66 -14.23 9.59 13.07
N ASP A 67 -13.43 10.63 13.05
CA ASP A 67 -12.10 10.61 13.65
C ASP A 67 -12.22 10.57 15.18
N GLY A 68 -11.34 9.79 15.82
CA GLY A 68 -11.26 9.75 17.27
C GLY A 68 -10.28 8.71 17.79
N ASP A 69 -9.57 9.08 18.85
CA ASP A 69 -8.72 8.16 19.59
C ASP A 69 -9.54 7.34 20.59
N PHE A 70 -9.14 6.09 20.82
CA PHE A 70 -9.77 5.22 21.80
C PHE A 70 -8.77 4.36 22.57
N CYS A 71 -9.23 3.80 23.69
CA CYS A 71 -8.47 2.82 24.46
C CYS A 71 -9.37 1.62 24.75
N LEU A 72 -8.97 0.44 24.29
CA LEU A 72 -9.63 -0.83 24.59
C LEU A 72 -8.92 -1.51 25.75
N ARG A 73 -9.67 -1.87 26.81
CA ARG A 73 -9.17 -2.62 27.96
C ARG A 73 -9.95 -3.92 28.11
N VAL A 74 -9.23 -5.04 28.19
CA VAL A 74 -9.83 -6.38 28.36
C VAL A 74 -9.49 -6.90 29.75
N PHE A 75 -10.53 -7.15 30.56
CA PHE A 75 -10.40 -7.76 31.87
C PHE A 75 -10.89 -9.20 31.80
N SER A 76 -10.07 -10.15 32.25
CA SER A 76 -10.38 -11.58 32.24
C SER A 76 -10.15 -12.18 33.63
N GLU A 77 -11.04 -13.07 34.04
CA GLU A 77 -10.91 -13.80 35.32
C GLU A 77 -9.74 -14.80 35.27
N LYS A 78 -9.56 -15.44 34.11
CA LYS A 78 -8.46 -16.36 33.82
C LYS A 78 -7.50 -15.71 32.84
N LYS A 79 -6.24 -16.15 32.84
CA LYS A 79 -5.21 -15.65 31.92
C LYS A 79 -5.71 -15.69 30.46
N ALA A 80 -5.85 -14.51 29.86
CA ALA A 80 -6.16 -14.33 28.44
C ALA A 80 -5.02 -13.55 27.77
N LYS A 81 -4.68 -13.90 26.53
CA LYS A 81 -3.75 -13.14 25.71
C LYS A 81 -4.56 -12.19 24.82
N ALA A 82 -4.16 -10.92 24.81
CA ALA A 82 -4.69 -9.93 23.88
C ALA A 82 -3.58 -9.54 22.89
N LEU A 83 -3.93 -9.47 21.61
CA LEU A 83 -3.06 -9.08 20.52
C LEU A 83 -3.81 -8.13 19.60
N GLU A 84 -3.11 -7.14 19.06
CA GLU A 84 -3.61 -6.32 17.97
C GLU A 84 -3.40 -7.07 16.64
N ILE A 85 -4.46 -7.20 15.85
CA ILE A 85 -4.37 -7.80 14.51
C ILE A 85 -3.96 -6.72 13.50
N GLY A 86 -3.07 -7.08 12.57
CA GLY A 86 -2.66 -6.17 11.50
C GLY A 86 -1.53 -5.22 11.90
N HIS A 87 -0.74 -5.56 12.92
CA HIS A 87 0.49 -4.84 13.25
C HIS A 87 1.68 -5.22 12.34
N ALA A 88 1.55 -6.28 11.52
CA ALA A 88 2.62 -6.73 10.65
C ALA A 88 2.96 -5.68 9.58
N VAL A 89 4.27 -5.50 9.36
CA VAL A 89 4.81 -4.70 8.26
C VAL A 89 5.79 -5.58 7.50
N ALA A 90 5.46 -5.89 6.26
CA ALA A 90 6.27 -6.68 5.35
C ALA A 90 6.07 -6.20 3.92
N GLY A 91 7.14 -6.22 3.12
CA GLY A 91 7.07 -5.84 1.70
C GLY A 91 7.84 -6.83 0.86
N ALA A 92 7.16 -7.62 0.04
CA ALA A 92 7.77 -8.44 -0.99
C ALA A 92 7.19 -8.02 -2.35
N PRO A 93 7.54 -6.79 -2.82
CA PRO A 93 7.02 -6.29 -4.08
C PRO A 93 7.48 -7.18 -5.23
N HIS A 94 6.66 -7.24 -6.27
CA HIS A 94 6.98 -8.02 -7.46
C HIS A 94 8.24 -7.47 -8.14
N GLU A 95 9.22 -8.34 -8.34
CA GLU A 95 10.38 -8.07 -9.18
C GLU A 95 10.14 -8.72 -10.55
N PRO A 96 9.93 -7.93 -11.61
CA PRO A 96 9.67 -8.48 -12.93
C PRO A 96 10.92 -9.14 -13.51
N HIS A 97 10.73 -10.25 -14.22
CA HIS A 97 11.79 -10.91 -14.94
C HIS A 97 11.85 -10.38 -16.38
N PRO A 98 13.02 -10.22 -17.01
CA PRO A 98 13.13 -9.73 -18.40
C PRO A 98 12.40 -10.56 -19.48
N CYS A 99 11.91 -11.75 -19.12
CA CYS A 99 11.13 -12.63 -19.98
C CYS A 99 9.61 -12.35 -19.94
N ASP A 100 9.17 -11.45 -19.05
CA ASP A 100 7.75 -11.14 -18.83
C ASP A 100 7.20 -10.09 -19.82
N MET A 101 7.97 -9.72 -20.86
CA MET A 101 7.54 -8.78 -21.89
C MET A 101 6.61 -9.47 -22.90
N ASP A 102 5.46 -8.86 -23.14
CA ASP A 102 4.52 -9.31 -24.16
C ASP A 102 4.77 -8.60 -25.49
N ARG A 103 4.21 -9.14 -26.59
CA ARG A 103 4.32 -8.53 -27.93
C ARG A 103 3.71 -7.12 -28.02
N GLU A 104 2.78 -6.79 -27.12
CA GLU A 104 2.16 -5.46 -27.05
C GLU A 104 3.12 -4.37 -26.52
N ASP A 105 4.26 -4.76 -25.95
CA ASP A 105 5.26 -3.83 -25.42
C ASP A 105 6.25 -3.33 -26.51
N GLU A 106 6.15 -3.81 -27.75
CA GLU A 106 6.97 -3.32 -28.87
C GLU A 106 6.73 -1.83 -29.15
N ASP A 107 5.48 -1.36 -29.00
CA ASP A 107 5.12 0.05 -29.17
C ASP A 107 5.82 0.94 -28.12
N PHE A 108 5.91 0.48 -26.86
CA PHE A 108 6.65 1.17 -25.81
C PHE A 108 8.14 1.28 -26.14
N TRP A 109 8.74 0.18 -26.60
CA TRP A 109 10.18 0.15 -26.90
C TRP A 109 10.54 1.03 -28.10
N SER A 110 9.66 1.10 -29.11
CA SER A 110 9.85 2.01 -30.25
C SER A 110 9.87 3.49 -29.84
N LEU A 111 8.97 3.88 -28.91
CA LEU A 111 8.94 5.23 -28.36
C LEU A 111 10.15 5.49 -27.46
N PHE A 112 10.60 4.50 -26.70
CA PHE A 112 11.85 4.62 -25.93
C PHE A 112 13.03 4.95 -26.83
N GLU A 113 13.23 4.22 -27.93
CA GLU A 113 14.33 4.47 -28.88
C GLU A 113 14.25 5.88 -29.48
N GLU A 114 13.05 6.39 -29.73
CA GLU A 114 12.84 7.78 -30.19
C GLU A 114 13.27 8.81 -29.13
N PHE A 115 12.95 8.58 -27.85
CA PHE A 115 13.20 9.54 -26.77
C PHE A 115 14.60 9.42 -26.13
N ALA A 116 15.23 8.25 -26.13
CA ALA A 116 16.53 7.98 -25.50
C ALA A 116 17.72 8.60 -26.25
N GLY A 117 17.51 9.08 -27.48
CA GLY A 117 18.51 9.81 -28.24
C GLY A 117 19.78 8.98 -28.49
N LYS A 118 20.94 9.64 -28.55
CA LYS A 118 22.23 8.99 -28.89
C LYS A 118 22.90 8.25 -27.74
N ASP A 119 22.57 8.61 -26.51
CA ASP A 119 23.26 8.12 -25.32
C ASP A 119 22.57 6.87 -24.75
N SER A 120 21.42 6.46 -25.34
CA SER A 120 20.60 5.33 -24.91
C SER A 120 20.19 5.38 -23.43
N GLU A 121 20.14 6.60 -22.90
CA GLU A 121 19.79 6.91 -21.52
C GLU A 121 18.59 7.86 -21.49
N MET A 122 17.73 7.66 -20.49
CA MET A 122 16.48 8.39 -20.35
C MET A 122 16.44 9.21 -19.06
N SER A 123 16.44 10.53 -19.20
CA SER A 123 16.22 11.45 -18.07
C SER A 123 14.75 11.51 -17.64
N ALA A 124 14.47 12.04 -16.45
CA ALA A 124 13.11 12.20 -15.91
C ALA A 124 12.13 12.91 -16.87
N ASN A 125 12.61 13.91 -17.62
CA ASN A 125 11.75 14.64 -18.57
C ASN A 125 11.42 13.80 -19.82
N GLN A 126 12.38 13.02 -20.31
CA GLN A 126 12.16 12.08 -21.41
C GLN A 126 11.24 10.94 -20.97
N LEU A 127 11.47 10.40 -19.77
CA LEU A 127 10.64 9.37 -19.16
C LEU A 127 9.18 9.82 -19.04
N LYS A 128 8.93 11.02 -18.50
CA LYS A 128 7.58 11.58 -18.40
C LYS A 128 6.87 11.59 -19.76
N ARG A 129 7.55 12.08 -20.80
CA ARG A 129 6.95 12.19 -22.15
C ARG A 129 6.65 10.81 -22.72
N ALA A 130 7.61 9.89 -22.67
CA ALA A 130 7.44 8.53 -23.17
C ALA A 130 6.27 7.81 -22.48
N LEU A 131 6.24 7.82 -21.14
CA LEU A 131 5.20 7.17 -20.36
C LEU A 131 3.81 7.76 -20.63
N ASN A 132 3.69 9.09 -20.69
CA ASN A 132 2.40 9.74 -20.91
C ASN A 132 1.86 9.46 -22.32
N GLU A 133 2.70 9.42 -23.36
CA GLU A 133 2.28 9.07 -24.73
C GLU A 133 1.80 7.62 -24.83
N VAL A 134 2.57 6.68 -24.26
CA VAL A 134 2.24 5.24 -24.32
C VAL A 134 0.97 4.95 -23.52
N LEU A 135 0.87 5.48 -22.30
CA LEU A 135 -0.28 5.23 -21.44
C LEU A 135 -1.55 5.91 -21.96
N SER A 136 -1.45 7.09 -22.59
CA SER A 136 -2.60 7.73 -23.24
C SER A 136 -3.15 6.85 -24.37
N THR A 137 -2.26 6.24 -25.15
CA THR A 137 -2.64 5.30 -26.23
C THR A 137 -3.28 4.02 -25.68
N ARG A 138 -2.70 3.44 -24.61
CA ARG A 138 -3.13 2.14 -24.07
C ARG A 138 -4.42 2.22 -23.24
N THR A 139 -4.55 3.26 -22.41
CA THR A 139 -5.68 3.37 -21.46
C THR A 139 -6.80 4.27 -21.95
N GLY A 140 -6.56 5.07 -23.00
CA GLY A 140 -7.49 6.08 -23.49
C GLY A 140 -7.69 7.27 -22.53
N MET A 141 -6.92 7.34 -21.43
CA MET A 141 -6.93 8.47 -20.51
C MET A 141 -6.24 9.67 -21.17
N LYS A 142 -6.94 10.80 -21.30
CA LYS A 142 -6.50 11.98 -22.08
C LYS A 142 -5.60 12.98 -21.34
N PHE A 143 -5.00 12.61 -20.21
CA PHE A 143 -4.32 13.54 -19.33
C PHE A 143 -2.89 13.11 -19.00
N ASP A 144 -2.07 14.10 -18.63
CA ASP A 144 -0.68 13.95 -18.15
C ASP A 144 -0.68 13.02 -16.92
N VAL A 145 -0.58 11.71 -17.17
CA VAL A 145 -0.74 10.67 -16.14
C VAL A 145 0.32 10.80 -15.07
N PHE A 146 1.58 11.06 -15.44
CA PHE A 146 2.67 11.19 -14.47
C PHE A 146 3.16 12.61 -14.30
N ASN A 147 3.39 12.99 -13.05
CA ASN A 147 4.13 14.19 -12.71
C ASN A 147 5.65 13.95 -12.76
N ILE A 148 6.44 15.02 -12.84
CA ILE A 148 7.91 14.93 -12.94
C ILE A 148 8.57 14.36 -11.67
N ASN A 149 7.97 14.57 -10.51
CA ASN A 149 8.48 14.05 -9.24
C ASN A 149 8.29 12.54 -9.17
N THR A 150 7.15 12.01 -9.61
CA THR A 150 6.91 10.56 -9.73
C THR A 150 7.93 9.92 -10.66
N CYS A 151 8.22 10.56 -11.81
CA CYS A 151 9.27 10.10 -12.71
C CYS A 151 10.66 10.10 -12.06
N ARG A 152 10.98 11.10 -11.23
CA ARG A 152 12.25 11.12 -10.47
C ARG A 152 12.32 10.01 -9.42
N GLU A 153 11.22 9.74 -8.72
CA GLU A 153 11.16 8.63 -7.75
C GLU A 153 11.31 7.27 -8.46
N MET A 154 10.72 7.11 -9.65
CA MET A 154 10.90 5.91 -10.48
C MET A 154 12.34 5.69 -10.90
N ILE A 155 13.02 6.76 -11.33
CA ILE A 155 14.45 6.71 -11.65
C ILE A 155 15.24 6.31 -10.41
N SER A 156 15.03 7.01 -9.29
CA SER A 156 15.73 6.71 -8.03
C SER A 156 15.57 5.28 -7.53
N LEU A 157 14.50 4.57 -7.91
CA LEU A 157 14.29 3.17 -7.53
C LEU A 157 15.17 2.19 -8.33
N LEU A 158 15.50 2.52 -9.57
CA LEU A 158 16.10 1.59 -10.55
C LEU A 158 17.49 2.01 -11.02
N ASP A 159 17.82 3.30 -10.91
CA ASP A 159 19.12 3.91 -11.19
C ASP A 159 20.19 3.28 -10.27
N SER A 160 20.81 2.22 -10.77
CA SER A 160 21.75 1.41 -10.00
C SER A 160 23.17 1.99 -10.04
N ASP A 161 23.45 2.82 -11.04
CA ASP A 161 24.76 3.46 -11.25
C ASP A 161 24.81 4.91 -10.71
N GLY A 162 23.66 5.47 -10.31
CA GLY A 162 23.52 6.76 -9.64
C GLY A 162 23.68 7.94 -10.60
N ASN A 163 23.44 7.73 -11.89
CA ASN A 163 23.68 8.74 -12.91
C ASN A 163 22.48 9.70 -13.12
N GLY A 164 21.33 9.40 -12.50
CA GLY A 164 20.09 10.19 -12.58
C GLY A 164 19.27 9.97 -13.85
N THR A 165 19.58 8.91 -14.60
CA THR A 165 18.90 8.48 -15.83
C THR A 165 18.64 6.98 -15.78
N LEU A 166 17.93 6.45 -16.79
CA LEU A 166 17.69 5.01 -16.91
C LEU A 166 18.31 4.48 -18.20
N GLY A 167 19.10 3.43 -18.07
CA GLY A 167 19.51 2.61 -19.20
C GLY A 167 18.38 1.70 -19.71
N PRO A 168 18.61 0.98 -20.81
CA PRO A 168 17.58 0.13 -21.42
C PRO A 168 17.09 -1.00 -20.50
N GLU A 169 17.99 -1.69 -19.81
CA GLU A 169 17.61 -2.77 -18.89
C GLU A 169 16.80 -2.27 -17.69
N GLU A 170 17.20 -1.13 -17.12
CA GLU A 170 16.50 -0.50 -15.99
C GLU A 170 15.12 0.01 -16.40
N LEU A 171 15.02 0.64 -17.58
CA LEU A 171 13.74 1.09 -18.10
C LEU A 171 12.80 -0.07 -18.42
N LYS A 172 13.33 -1.16 -18.96
CA LYS A 172 12.53 -2.37 -19.22
C LYS A 172 11.94 -2.91 -17.91
N ALA A 173 12.74 -2.97 -16.85
CA ALA A 173 12.27 -3.36 -15.53
C ALA A 173 11.22 -2.37 -14.98
N LEU A 174 11.41 -1.07 -15.20
CA LEU A 174 10.43 -0.04 -14.82
C LEU A 174 9.10 -0.26 -15.53
N TRP A 175 9.13 -0.48 -16.84
CA TRP A 175 7.93 -0.65 -17.66
C TRP A 175 7.10 -1.83 -17.19
N LEU A 176 7.73 -2.99 -16.97
CA LEU A 176 7.05 -4.18 -16.44
C LEU A 176 6.40 -3.91 -15.07
N LYS A 177 7.07 -3.15 -14.19
CA LYS A 177 6.46 -2.71 -12.92
C LYS A 177 5.26 -1.81 -13.15
N ILE A 178 5.36 -0.81 -14.03
CA ILE A 178 4.25 0.10 -14.37
C ILE A 178 3.05 -0.69 -14.91
N CYS A 179 3.27 -1.62 -15.84
CA CYS A 179 2.23 -2.50 -16.36
C CYS A 179 1.56 -3.28 -15.23
N LYS A 180 2.36 -3.88 -14.33
CA LYS A 180 1.80 -4.68 -13.24
C LYS A 180 0.97 -3.85 -12.27
N TYR A 181 1.45 -2.66 -11.91
CA TYR A 181 0.74 -1.77 -11.01
C TYR A 181 -0.50 -1.14 -11.69
N LEU A 182 -0.46 -0.91 -13.01
CA LEU A 182 -1.62 -0.50 -13.79
C LEU A 182 -2.73 -1.57 -13.77
N GLU A 183 -2.39 -2.85 -13.95
CA GLU A 183 -3.36 -3.95 -13.81
C GLU A 183 -4.03 -3.94 -12.43
N ILE A 184 -3.22 -3.85 -11.36
CA ILE A 184 -3.72 -3.82 -9.99
C ILE A 184 -4.66 -2.62 -9.78
N TYR A 185 -4.27 -1.45 -10.27
CA TYR A 185 -5.06 -0.23 -10.14
C TYR A 185 -6.40 -0.34 -10.88
N GLN A 186 -6.38 -0.81 -12.13
CA GLN A 186 -7.59 -1.02 -12.92
C GLN A 186 -8.52 -2.08 -12.33
N GLU A 187 -7.98 -3.07 -11.63
CA GLU A 187 -8.78 -4.06 -10.92
C GLU A 187 -9.51 -3.44 -9.71
N MET A 188 -8.95 -2.41 -9.08
CA MET A 188 -9.59 -1.71 -7.95
C MET A 188 -10.58 -0.63 -8.39
N ASP A 189 -10.29 0.11 -9.47
CA ASP A 189 -11.14 1.17 -10.03
C ASP A 189 -12.37 0.59 -10.78
N HIS A 190 -13.21 -0.17 -10.07
CA HIS A 190 -14.38 -0.86 -10.61
C HIS A 190 -15.39 0.08 -11.28
N ASN A 191 -15.46 1.32 -10.78
CA ASN A 191 -16.37 2.36 -11.29
C ASN A 191 -15.74 3.19 -12.43
N ARG A 192 -14.45 2.97 -12.77
CA ARG A 192 -13.69 3.71 -13.77
C ARG A 192 -13.76 5.21 -13.56
N VAL A 193 -13.80 5.63 -12.30
CA VAL A 193 -13.81 7.04 -11.92
C VAL A 193 -12.42 7.65 -12.13
N GLY A 194 -11.38 6.81 -12.25
CA GLY A 194 -10.00 7.23 -12.43
C GLY A 194 -9.30 7.52 -11.11
N THR A 195 -9.96 7.29 -9.98
CA THR A 195 -9.41 7.41 -8.63
C THR A 195 -9.85 6.22 -7.78
N ILE A 196 -8.98 5.81 -6.84
CA ILE A 196 -9.28 4.78 -5.85
C ILE A 196 -9.37 5.40 -4.45
N ASP A 197 -10.24 4.88 -3.59
CA ASP A 197 -10.34 5.33 -2.20
C ASP A 197 -9.27 4.69 -1.28
N ALA A 198 -9.23 5.11 -0.01
CA ALA A 198 -8.26 4.58 0.96
C ALA A 198 -8.42 3.07 1.25
N HIS A 199 -9.63 2.52 1.13
CA HIS A 199 -9.88 1.08 1.33
C HIS A 199 -9.42 0.26 0.12
N GLU A 200 -9.66 0.77 -1.07
CA GLU A 200 -9.15 0.22 -2.33
C GLU A 200 -7.63 0.27 -2.37
N MET A 201 -7.03 1.39 -1.96
CA MET A 201 -5.57 1.55 -1.83
C MET A 201 -4.95 0.49 -0.91
N ARG A 202 -5.56 0.22 0.24
CA ARG A 202 -5.09 -0.84 1.16
C ARG A 202 -5.07 -2.21 0.48
N THR A 203 -6.08 -2.51 -0.32
CA THR A 203 -6.19 -3.77 -1.06
C THR A 203 -5.19 -3.82 -2.21
N ALA A 204 -5.01 -2.72 -2.93
CA ALA A 204 -4.03 -2.56 -4.00
C ALA A 204 -2.61 -2.80 -3.50
N LEU A 205 -2.22 -2.18 -2.38
CA LEU A 205 -0.91 -2.36 -1.75
C LEU A 205 -0.67 -3.81 -1.35
N LYS A 206 -1.69 -4.49 -0.82
CA LYS A 206 -1.61 -5.93 -0.51
C LYS A 206 -1.35 -6.78 -1.75
N LYS A 207 -2.03 -6.48 -2.88
CA LYS A 207 -1.78 -7.15 -4.16
C LYS A 207 -0.41 -6.82 -4.75
N ALA A 208 0.08 -5.61 -4.51
CA ALA A 208 1.43 -5.19 -4.89
C ALA A 208 2.53 -5.83 -4.01
N GLY A 209 2.17 -6.62 -3.00
CA GLY A 209 3.10 -7.35 -2.13
C GLY A 209 3.44 -6.65 -0.81
N PHE A 210 2.70 -5.61 -0.44
CA PHE A 210 2.89 -4.88 0.83
C PHE A 210 1.81 -5.23 1.85
N ILE A 211 2.25 -5.71 3.00
CA ILE A 211 1.44 -5.85 4.22
C ILE A 211 1.87 -4.70 5.13
N LEU A 212 0.99 -3.76 5.42
CA LEU A 212 1.29 -2.58 6.23
C LEU A 212 0.27 -2.45 7.36
N ASN A 213 0.72 -1.95 8.51
CA ASN A 213 -0.15 -1.68 9.65
C ASN A 213 -1.01 -0.42 9.43
N ASN A 214 -2.00 -0.21 10.30
CA ASN A 214 -2.92 0.92 10.19
C ASN A 214 -2.19 2.28 10.22
N GLN A 215 -1.19 2.44 11.09
CA GLN A 215 -0.43 3.68 11.18
C GLN A 215 0.22 4.08 9.85
N VAL A 216 0.85 3.13 9.15
CA VAL A 216 1.48 3.39 7.85
C VAL A 216 0.42 3.64 6.78
N GLN A 217 -0.68 2.86 6.79
CA GLN A 217 -1.80 3.04 5.86
C GLN A 217 -2.44 4.43 5.99
N ASP A 218 -2.62 4.94 7.20
CA ASP A 218 -3.20 6.27 7.45
C ASP A 218 -2.27 7.38 6.94
N ILE A 219 -0.95 7.24 7.13
CA ILE A 219 0.05 8.17 6.57
C ILE A 219 -0.01 8.16 5.04
N ILE A 220 -0.12 6.99 4.43
CA ILE A 220 -0.25 6.85 2.96
C ILE A 220 -1.51 7.56 2.48
N ALA A 221 -2.66 7.31 3.12
CA ALA A 221 -3.91 7.95 2.76
C ALA A 221 -3.80 9.48 2.88
N MET A 222 -3.25 10.01 3.97
CA MET A 222 -3.06 11.45 4.14
C MET A 222 -2.06 12.07 3.14
N ARG A 223 -1.05 11.30 2.72
CA ARG A 223 0.03 11.82 1.86
C ARG A 223 -0.36 11.85 0.38
N TYR A 224 -1.08 10.84 -0.08
CA TYR A 224 -1.35 10.62 -1.50
C TYR A 224 -2.81 10.84 -1.90
N ALA A 225 -3.76 10.91 -0.95
CA ALA A 225 -5.13 11.25 -1.29
C ALA A 225 -5.25 12.73 -1.69
N SER A 226 -6.05 12.98 -2.72
CA SER A 226 -6.44 14.32 -3.16
C SER A 226 -7.46 14.95 -2.20
N SER A 227 -7.86 16.20 -2.48
CA SER A 227 -8.91 16.91 -1.74
C SER A 227 -10.27 16.20 -1.72
N GLU A 228 -10.49 15.25 -2.63
CA GLU A 228 -11.73 14.45 -2.72
C GLU A 228 -11.58 13.07 -2.07
N LEU A 229 -10.52 12.83 -1.28
CA LEU A 229 -10.18 11.53 -0.66
C LEU A 229 -9.90 10.39 -1.66
N GLY A 230 -9.86 10.69 -2.96
CA GLY A 230 -9.44 9.76 -4.01
C GLY A 230 -7.95 9.89 -4.32
N ILE A 231 -7.32 8.76 -4.64
CA ILE A 231 -5.93 8.64 -5.08
C ILE A 231 -5.96 8.32 -6.57
N ASP A 232 -5.33 9.16 -7.40
CA ASP A 232 -5.18 8.89 -8.83
C ASP A 232 -4.03 7.91 -9.10
N PHE A 233 -3.86 7.50 -10.36
CA PHE A 233 -2.83 6.54 -10.72
C PHE A 233 -1.40 7.07 -10.47
N ASP A 234 -1.17 8.38 -10.64
CA ASP A 234 0.10 9.03 -10.33
C ASP A 234 0.45 8.89 -8.84
N GLY A 235 -0.49 9.23 -7.96
CA GLY A 235 -0.35 9.12 -6.52
C GLY A 235 -0.18 7.67 -6.06
N PHE A 236 -0.90 6.73 -6.68
CA PHE A 236 -0.72 5.30 -6.43
C PHE A 236 0.70 4.84 -6.79
N MET A 237 1.17 5.19 -7.99
CA MET A 237 2.50 4.83 -8.47
C MET A 237 3.61 5.44 -7.64
N ALA A 238 3.53 6.73 -7.33
CA ALA A 238 4.47 7.41 -6.43
C ALA A 238 4.54 6.69 -5.07
N CYS A 239 3.39 6.34 -4.49
CA CYS A 239 3.35 5.61 -3.23
C CYS A 239 4.04 4.24 -3.31
N VAL A 240 3.71 3.45 -4.32
CA VAL A 240 4.25 2.08 -4.47
C VAL A 240 5.76 2.10 -4.72
N ILE A 241 6.24 2.98 -5.60
CA ILE A 241 7.66 3.17 -5.90
C ILE A 241 8.41 3.62 -4.64
N ARG A 242 7.86 4.61 -3.92
CA ARG A 242 8.47 5.12 -2.69
C ARG A 242 8.52 4.05 -1.59
N LEU A 243 7.45 3.27 -1.42
CA LEU A 243 7.44 2.15 -0.48
C LEU A 243 8.51 1.12 -0.84
N GLU A 244 8.58 0.71 -2.11
CA GLU A 244 9.58 -0.25 -2.57
C GLU A 244 11.00 0.24 -2.27
N ASN A 245 11.30 1.50 -2.56
CA ASN A 245 12.60 2.10 -2.28
C ASN A 245 12.91 2.09 -0.77
N LEU A 246 11.95 2.48 0.08
CA LEU A 246 12.11 2.46 1.53
C LEU A 246 12.34 1.04 2.08
N PHE A 247 11.64 0.03 1.58
CA PHE A 247 11.87 -1.38 1.98
C PHE A 247 13.25 -1.87 1.53
N LYS A 248 13.68 -1.53 0.30
CA LYS A 248 15.03 -1.88 -0.20
C LYS A 248 16.11 -1.22 0.64
N MET A 249 16.04 0.09 0.87
CA MET A 249 16.98 0.82 1.71
C MET A 249 17.04 0.26 3.13
N PHE A 250 15.88 0.01 3.77
CA PHE A 250 15.84 -0.55 5.11
C PHE A 250 16.54 -1.91 5.19
N ARG A 251 16.31 -2.80 4.22
CA ARG A 251 16.98 -4.11 4.15
C ARG A 251 18.49 -4.01 3.97
N LEU A 252 18.96 -3.05 3.18
CA LEU A 252 20.39 -2.81 3.00
C LEU A 252 21.06 -2.33 4.30
N LEU A 253 20.33 -1.55 5.10
CA LEU A 253 20.82 -0.98 6.36
C LEU A 253 20.68 -1.95 7.55
N ASP A 254 19.64 -2.78 7.59
CA ASP A 254 19.39 -3.78 8.65
C ASP A 254 20.22 -5.06 8.43
N LYS A 255 21.55 -4.92 8.53
CA LYS A 255 22.51 -6.02 8.34
C LYS A 255 22.29 -7.20 9.29
N ASN A 256 21.69 -6.96 10.46
CA ASN A 256 21.48 -7.96 11.50
C ASN A 256 20.08 -8.57 11.46
N GLN A 257 19.20 -8.11 10.55
CA GLN A 257 17.81 -8.55 10.40
C GLN A 257 17.03 -8.52 11.73
N ASN A 258 17.31 -7.52 12.57
CA ASN A 258 16.66 -7.38 13.87
C ASN A 258 15.51 -6.36 13.84
N GLY A 259 15.24 -5.76 12.67
CA GLY A 259 14.18 -4.77 12.47
C GLY A 259 14.54 -3.38 13.01
N ILE A 260 15.81 -3.10 13.31
CA ILE A 260 16.26 -1.82 13.87
C ILE A 260 17.49 -1.32 13.13
N VAL A 261 17.39 -0.12 12.55
CA VAL A 261 18.50 0.56 11.90
C VAL A 261 18.97 1.75 12.77
N GLN A 262 20.28 1.90 12.93
CA GLN A 262 20.90 3.06 13.59
C GLN A 262 21.61 3.92 12.54
N LEU A 263 21.24 5.20 12.47
CA LEU A 263 21.78 6.16 11.51
C LEU A 263 22.29 7.40 12.24
N SER A 264 23.40 7.95 11.77
CA SER A 264 23.78 9.32 12.06
C SER A 264 22.83 10.31 11.38
N LEU A 265 22.84 11.57 11.81
CA LEU A 265 22.01 12.61 11.18
C LEU A 265 22.29 12.76 9.67
N ALA A 266 23.56 12.65 9.26
CA ALA A 266 23.93 12.77 7.85
C ALA A 266 23.37 11.61 7.03
N GLU A 267 23.50 10.37 7.52
CA GLU A 267 22.94 9.19 6.85
C GLU A 267 21.41 9.26 6.78
N TRP A 268 20.76 9.68 7.87
CA TRP A 268 19.32 9.92 7.88
C TRP A 268 18.88 10.93 6.83
N LEU A 269 19.56 12.07 6.73
CA LEU A 269 19.26 13.09 5.72
C LEU A 269 19.43 12.55 4.30
N CYS A 270 20.49 11.78 4.03
CA CYS A 270 20.68 11.14 2.74
C CYS A 270 19.53 10.16 2.41
N CYS A 271 19.08 9.35 3.37
CA CYS A 271 17.97 8.41 3.15
C CYS A 271 16.61 9.10 2.89
N VAL A 272 16.40 10.31 3.38
CA VAL A 272 15.12 11.03 3.24
C VAL A 272 15.06 11.91 1.99
N LEU A 273 16.21 12.41 1.54
CA LEU A 273 16.32 13.33 0.40
C LEU A 273 16.44 12.63 -0.96
N VAL A 274 16.83 11.36 -0.96
CA VAL A 274 16.68 10.46 -2.12
C VAL A 274 15.20 10.13 -2.31
#